data_AF-A0A6G3XBT6-F1
#
_entry.id   AF-A0A6G3XBT6-F1
#
_cell.length_a   1.000
_cell.length_b   1.000
_cell.length_c   1.000
_cell.angle_alpha   90.00
_cell.angle_beta   90.00
_cell.angle_gamma   90.00
#
_symmetry.space_group_name_H-M   'P 1'
#
loop_
_entity.id
_entity.type
_entity.pdbx_description
1 polymer ?
#
loop_
_entity_poly.entity_id
_entity_poly.type
_entity_poly.pdbx_seq_one_letter_code
_entity_poly.pdbx_strand_id
1 'polypeptide(L)' 'QDRTIQLYLTSDQQTSDGIAYTAQAGTGELAVGKGYLGSWANFLPGRLSDIRLWAGALSDSEQVSEVVGT' A
#
# COMPACT_ATOMS: atom_id res chain seq x y z
N GLN A 1 -18.11 -2.04 5.52
CA GLN A 1 -16.67 -2.25 5.35
C GLN A 1 -16.00 -1.66 6.56
N ASP A 2 -15.25 -2.46 7.30
CA ASP A 2 -14.51 -1.97 8.47
C ASP A 2 -13.47 -0.98 7.95
N ARG A 3 -13.50 0.24 8.50
CA ARG A 3 -12.67 1.35 8.07
C ARG A 3 -11.28 1.18 8.65
N THR A 4 -10.55 0.18 8.17
CA THR A 4 -9.24 -0.19 8.69
C THR A 4 -8.21 -0.25 7.56
N ILE A 5 -6.94 -0.11 7.93
CA ILE A 5 -5.80 -0.23 7.01
C ILE A 5 -4.81 -1.24 7.58
N GLN A 6 -4.18 -2.01 6.69
CA GLN A 6 -3.14 -2.97 7.04
C GLN A 6 -1.94 -2.83 6.10
N LEU A 7 -0.74 -3.04 6.64
CA LEU A 7 0.51 -3.13 5.88
C LEU A 7 1.08 -4.54 6.01
N TYR A 8 1.45 -5.14 4.89
CA TYR A 8 2.11 -6.44 4.84
C TYR A 8 3.49 -6.28 4.21
N LEU A 9 4.46 -7.03 4.74
CA LEU A 9 5.74 -7.29 4.08
C LEU A 9 5.77 -8.79 3.77
N THR A 10 5.77 -9.15 2.48
CA THR A 10 5.47 -10.52 2.05
C THR A 10 4.09 -10.93 2.63
N SER A 11 4.03 -11.95 3.49
CA SER A 11 2.81 -12.41 4.18
C SER A 11 2.65 -11.86 5.59
N ASP A 12 3.65 -11.15 6.11
CA ASP A 12 3.71 -10.78 7.52
C ASP A 12 3.04 -9.42 7.74
N GLN A 13 1.98 -9.43 8.54
CA GLN A 13 1.30 -8.20 8.97
C GLN A 13 2.23 -7.35 9.84
N GLN A 14 2.41 -6.09 9.47
CA GLN A 14 3.30 -5.14 10.15
C GLN A 14 2.56 -4.19 11.10
N THR A 15 1.23 -4.10 10.96
CA THR A 15 0.34 -3.25 11.76
C THR A 15 -0.39 -4.07 12.82
N SER A 16 -0.81 -3.44 13.91
CA SER A 16 -1.74 -4.09 14.86
C SER A 16 -3.12 -4.29 14.21
N ASP A 17 -3.92 -5.20 14.75
CA ASP A 17 -5.26 -5.45 14.22
C ASP A 17 -6.17 -4.24 14.37
N GLY A 18 -6.93 -3.96 13.30
CA GLY A 18 -8.04 -3.01 13.36
C GLY A 18 -7.62 -1.53 13.43
N ILE A 19 -6.45 -1.15 12.89
CA ILE A 19 -6.06 0.27 12.80
C ILE A 19 -7.11 1.05 12.04
N ALA A 20 -7.86 1.89 12.75
CA ALA A 20 -8.91 2.72 12.16
C ALA A 20 -8.31 3.70 11.14
N TYR A 21 -8.92 3.77 9.96
CA TYR A 21 -8.49 4.60 8.85
C TYR A 21 -9.69 5.21 8.12
N THR A 22 -9.65 6.53 7.95
CA THR A 22 -10.61 7.23 7.09
C THR A 22 -9.94 7.54 5.77
N ALA A 23 -10.45 6.96 4.68
CA ALA A 23 -9.92 7.21 3.35
C ALA A 23 -10.01 8.69 2.99
N GLN A 24 -8.87 9.25 2.56
CA GLN A 24 -8.78 10.60 2.02
C GLN A 24 -8.31 10.51 0.57
N ALA A 25 -9.19 10.88 -0.37
CA ALA A 25 -8.82 10.94 -1.78
C ALA A 25 -7.82 12.08 -2.01
N GLY A 26 -6.66 11.76 -2.57
CA GLY A 26 -5.71 12.75 -3.06
C GLY A 26 -6.22 13.41 -4.34
N THR A 27 -5.87 14.68 -4.55
CA THR A 27 -6.19 15.43 -5.78
C THR A 27 -5.04 15.45 -6.80
N GLY A 28 -3.90 14.86 -6.46
CA GLY A 28 -2.70 14.83 -7.28
C GLY A 28 -2.59 13.58 -8.17
N GLU A 29 -1.48 13.51 -8.89
CA GLU A 29 -1.14 12.35 -9.72
C GLU A 29 -0.67 11.16 -8.87
N LEU A 30 -0.96 9.94 -9.33
CA LEU A 30 -0.35 8.73 -8.79
C LEU A 30 1.15 8.71 -9.16
N ALA A 31 2.01 8.67 -8.16
CA ALA A 31 3.46 8.57 -8.33
C ALA A 31 4.01 7.38 -7.55
N VAL A 32 5.04 6.72 -8.09
CA VAL A 32 5.74 5.62 -7.44
C VAL A 32 7.25 5.85 -7.51
N GLY A 33 7.97 5.51 -6.43
CA GLY A 33 9.42 5.71 -6.31
C GLY A 33 9.86 7.15 -6.03
N LYS A 34 8.92 8.07 -5.79
CA LYS A 34 9.14 9.46 -5.35
C LYS A 34 7.85 9.99 -4.71
N GLY A 35 7.96 11.03 -3.90
CA GLY A 35 6.82 11.74 -3.30
C GLY A 35 6.85 13.24 -3.59
N TYR A 36 5.68 13.88 -3.63
CA TYR A 36 5.55 15.33 -3.79
C TYR A 36 5.13 15.98 -2.47
N LEU A 37 5.93 16.93 -1.99
CA LEU A 37 5.60 17.78 -0.84
C LEU A 37 6.08 19.21 -1.10
N GLY A 38 5.44 19.90 -2.05
CA GLY A 38 5.87 21.21 -2.55
C GLY A 38 7.03 21.15 -3.56
N SER A 39 7.79 20.06 -3.54
CA SER A 39 8.73 19.64 -4.58
C SER A 39 8.83 18.11 -4.61
N TRP A 40 9.39 17.56 -5.69
CA TRP A 40 9.66 16.13 -5.79
C TRP A 40 10.85 15.73 -4.90
N ALA A 41 10.65 14.74 -4.04
CA ALA A 41 11.63 14.21 -3.09
C ALA A 41 11.41 12.71 -2.80
N ASN A 42 12.13 12.16 -1.81
CA ASN A 42 12.02 10.76 -1.37
C ASN A 42 12.21 9.75 -2.52
N PHE A 43 13.21 9.99 -3.37
CA PHE A 43 13.53 9.14 -4.49
C PHE A 43 14.01 7.77 -4.00
N LEU A 44 13.38 6.70 -4.49
CA LEU A 44 13.79 5.34 -4.19
C LEU A 44 15.18 5.07 -4.79
N PRO A 45 16.19 4.68 -3.98
CA PRO A 45 17.46 4.21 -4.50
C PRO A 45 17.32 2.76 -4.97
N GLY A 46 16.86 2.55 -6.20
CA GLY A 46 16.72 1.20 -6.75
C GLY A 46 15.80 1.11 -7.96
N ARG A 47 15.44 -0.12 -8.31
CA ARG A 47 14.51 -0.45 -9.39
C ARG A 47 13.25 -1.07 -8.81
N LEU A 48 12.10 -0.60 -9.27
CA LEU A 48 10.81 -1.26 -9.09
C LEU A 48 10.62 -2.24 -10.25
N SER A 49 10.40 -3.53 -9.96
CA SER A 49 10.10 -4.52 -10.99
C SER A 49 8.61 -4.57 -11.30
N ASP A 50 7.78 -4.58 -10.25
CA ASP A 50 6.34 -4.82 -10.34
C ASP A 50 5.58 -3.95 -9.34
N ILE A 51 4.47 -3.37 -9.79
CA ILE A 51 3.51 -2.63 -8.98
C ILE A 51 2.12 -3.09 -9.40
N ARG A 52 1.25 -3.41 -8.44
CA ARG A 52 -0.13 -3.81 -8.69
C ARG A 52 -1.06 -2.98 -7.81
N LEU A 53 -2.21 -2.61 -8.37
CA LEU A 53 -3.26 -1.85 -7.69
C LEU A 53 -4.59 -2.52 -7.99
N TRP A 54 -5.43 -2.68 -6.96
CA TRP A 54 -6.73 -3.33 -7.06
C TRP A 54 -7.85 -2.38 -6.63
N ALA A 55 -9.03 -2.58 -7.20
CA ALA A 55 -10.25 -1.93 -6.75
C ALA A 55 -10.83 -2.73 -5.58
N GLY A 56 -10.66 -2.22 -4.35
CA GLY A 56 -11.12 -2.86 -3.11
C GLY A 56 -9.96 -3.39 -2.26
N ALA A 57 -10.26 -3.69 -1.00
CA ALA A 57 -9.30 -4.28 -0.07
C ALA A 57 -9.23 -5.80 -0.28
N LEU A 58 -8.02 -6.36 -0.31
CA LEU A 58 -7.82 -7.80 -0.18
C LEU A 58 -8.27 -8.20 1.24
N SER A 59 -9.14 -9.21 1.34
CA SER A 59 -9.92 -9.43 2.56
C SER A 59 -9.30 -10.43 3.55
N ASP A 60 -8.23 -11.13 3.17
CA ASP A 60 -7.57 -12.14 3.99
C ASP A 60 -6.07 -12.24 3.68
N SER A 61 -5.27 -12.55 4.70
CA SER A 61 -3.84 -12.86 4.65
C SER A 61 -3.49 -13.98 3.65
N GLU A 62 -4.36 -14.98 3.48
CA GLU A 62 -4.18 -16.05 2.48
C GLU A 62 -4.29 -15.50 1.06
N GLN A 63 -5.23 -14.57 0.82
CA GLN A 63 -5.33 -13.86 -0.45
C GLN A 63 -4.14 -12.90 -0.68
N VAL A 64 -3.62 -12.29 0.38
CA VAL A 64 -2.41 -11.45 0.30
C VAL A 64 -1.19 -12.29 -0.07
N SER A 65 -1.01 -13.47 0.52
CA SER A 65 0.15 -14.32 0.24
C SER A 65 0.14 -14.87 -1.19
N GLU A 66 -1.03 -15.26 -1.71
CA GLU A 66 -1.19 -15.67 -3.11
C GLU A 66 -0.88 -14.55 -4.10
N VAL A 67 -1.23 -13.31 -3.75
CA VAL A 67 -1.12 -12.15 -4.65
C VAL A 67 0.27 -11.49 -4.61
N VAL A 68 0.88 -11.42 -3.42
CA VAL A 68 2.17 -10.75 -3.17
C VAL A 68 3.35 -11.69 -3.40
N GLY A 69 3.15 -13.01 -3.28
CA GLY A 69 4.22 -14.01 -3.37
C GLY A 69 5.04 -14.12 -2.08
N THR A 70 5.76 -15.23 -1.92
CA THR A 70 6.66 -15.51 -0.79
C THR A 70 8.05 -14.92 -1.01
#